data_AF-A0A925LKE7-F1
#
_entry.id   AF-A0A925LKE7-F1
#
_cell.length_a   1.000
_cell.length_b   1.000
_cell.length_c   1.000
_cell.angle_alpha   90.00
_cell.angle_beta   90.00
_cell.angle_gamma   90.00
#
_symmetry.space_group_name_H-M   'P 1'
#
loop_
_entity.id
_entity.type
_entity.pdbx_description
1 polymer ?
#
loop_
_entity_poly.entity_id
_entity_poly.type
_entity_poly.pdbx_seq_one_letter_code
_entity_poly.pdbx_strand_id
1 'polypeptide(L)'
;IMLPLSKPVLAVQIFFTFAGTWNAYLWPLIILSNQKKFTLQLALGTMNTRFGNFEHYLMAGSLISIVPIVFLYILIQRYLDEGLTIGGIKG
;
A
#
# COMPACT_ATOMS: atom_id res chain seq x y z
N ILE A 1 -27.98 -11.30 5.33
CA ILE A 1 -27.41 -12.11 6.45
C ILE A 1 -25.92 -12.45 6.28
N MET A 2 -25.31 -12.41 5.09
CA MET A 2 -23.87 -12.75 4.92
C MET A 2 -22.85 -11.62 5.23
N LEU A 3 -23.28 -10.35 5.22
CA LEU A 3 -22.40 -9.18 5.39
C LEU A 3 -21.46 -9.21 6.62
N PRO A 4 -21.90 -9.62 7.83
CA PRO A 4 -21.03 -9.60 9.01
C PRO A 4 -19.92 -10.67 8.97
N LEU A 5 -20.15 -11.81 8.30
CA LEU A 5 -19.14 -12.86 8.12
C LEU A 5 -18.08 -12.48 7.08
N SER A 6 -18.44 -11.65 6.10
CA SER A 6 -17.50 -11.18 5.08
C SER A 6 -16.67 -9.97 5.51
N LYS A 7 -16.99 -9.29 6.62
CA LYS A 7 -16.22 -8.14 7.14
C LYS A 7 -14.70 -8.38 7.23
N PRO A 8 -14.22 -9.49 7.83
CA PRO A 8 -12.78 -9.77 7.87
C PRO A 8 -12.17 -9.98 6.48
N VAL A 9 -12.84 -10.74 5.61
CA VAL A 9 -12.37 -10.99 4.23
C VAL A 9 -12.31 -9.70 3.41
N LEU A 10 -13.29 -8.82 3.57
CA LEU A 10 -13.30 -7.49 2.93
C LEU A 10 -12.17 -6.60 3.46
N ALA A 11 -11.87 -6.66 4.76
CA ALA A 11 -10.77 -5.90 5.34
C ALA A 11 -9.40 -6.36 4.78
N VAL A 12 -9.20 -7.68 4.66
CA VAL A 12 -8.03 -8.27 3.99
C VAL A 12 -7.94 -7.80 2.54
N GLN A 13 -9.05 -7.88 1.78
CA GLN A 13 -9.09 -7.47 0.38
C GLN A 13 -8.78 -5.97 0.20
N ILE A 14 -9.31 -5.11 1.06
CA ILE A 14 -9.05 -3.67 1.05
C ILE A 14 -7.57 -3.41 1.33
N PHE A 15 -6.98 -4.10 2.31
CA PHE A 15 -5.56 -3.98 2.63
C PHE A 15 -4.67 -4.37 1.43
N PHE A 16 -4.88 -5.54 0.85
CA PHE A 16 -4.10 -6.00 -0.30
C PHE A 16 -4.28 -5.09 -1.53
N THR A 17 -5.52 -4.67 -1.81
CA THR A 17 -5.81 -3.78 -2.93
C THR A 17 -5.14 -2.42 -2.72
N PHE A 18 -5.25 -1.85 -1.52
CA PHE A 18 -4.60 -0.58 -1.19
C PHE A 18 -3.08 -0.69 -1.29
N ALA A 19 -2.48 -1.74 -0.71
CA ALA A 19 -1.04 -1.97 -0.79
C ALA A 19 -0.56 -2.13 -2.24
N GLY A 20 -1.35 -2.81 -3.08
CA GLY A 20 -1.06 -3.01 -4.49
C GLY A 20 -1.18 -1.72 -5.31
N THR A 21 -2.26 -0.96 -5.15
CA THR A 21 -2.43 0.34 -5.84
C THR A 21 -1.44 1.38 -5.35
N TRP A 22 -1.15 1.39 -4.04
CA TRP A 22 -0.15 2.27 -3.47
C TRP A 22 1.22 1.93 -4.06
N ASN A 23 1.70 0.68 -3.98
CA ASN A 23 3.01 0.30 -4.55
C ASN A 23 3.07 0.24 -6.08
N ALA A 24 1.99 0.56 -6.79
CA ALA A 24 1.96 0.51 -8.25
C ALA A 24 2.97 1.52 -8.83
N TYR A 25 4.02 1.00 -9.48
CA TYR A 25 5.04 1.83 -10.15
C TYR A 25 4.85 1.86 -11.67
N LEU A 26 4.67 0.68 -12.28
CA LEU A 26 4.60 0.53 -13.73
C LEU A 26 3.35 1.17 -14.35
N TRP A 27 2.19 1.00 -13.70
CA TRP A 27 0.92 1.51 -14.23
C TRP A 27 0.87 3.04 -14.25
N PRO A 28 1.28 3.75 -13.17
CA PRO A 28 1.46 5.20 -13.20
C PRO A 28 2.53 5.66 -14.19
N LEU A 29 3.67 4.96 -14.29
CA LEU A 29 4.76 5.31 -15.21
C LEU A 29 4.31 5.34 -16.68
N ILE A 30 3.46 4.39 -17.08
CA ILE A 30 2.97 4.26 -18.46
C ILE A 30 1.90 5.31 -18.78
N ILE A 31 1.03 5.63 -17.81
CA ILE A 31 -0.16 6.47 -18.05
C ILE A 31 0.08 7.95 -17.75
N LEU A 32 0.93 8.26 -16.77
CA LEU A 32 1.15 9.64 -16.33
C LEU A 32 2.30 10.29 -17.07
N SER A 33 1.97 11.16 -18.02
CA SER A 33 2.96 12.01 -18.70
C SER A 33 3.28 13.31 -17.96
N ASN A 34 2.53 13.68 -16.92
CA ASN A 34 2.68 14.94 -16.20
C ASN A 34 3.29 14.75 -14.80
N GLN A 35 4.46 15.33 -14.59
CA GLN A 35 5.26 15.24 -13.36
C GLN A 35 4.52 15.70 -12.09
N LYS A 36 3.51 16.58 -12.22
CA LYS A 36 2.68 17.03 -11.07
C LYS A 36 1.69 15.98 -10.55
N LYS A 37 1.45 14.91 -11.29
CA LYS A 37 0.55 13.81 -10.91
C LYS A 37 1.28 12.53 -10.54
N PHE A 38 2.61 12.57 -10.43
CA PHE A 38 3.39 11.39 -10.11
C PHE A 38 2.99 10.85 -8.73
N THR A 39 2.74 9.54 -8.68
CA THR A 39 2.58 8.83 -7.40
C THR A 39 3.90 8.89 -6.63
N LEU A 40 3.83 8.72 -5.30
CA LEU A 40 5.01 8.83 -4.46
C LEU A 40 6.11 7.84 -4.89
N GLN A 41 5.74 6.61 -5.29
CA GLN A 41 6.69 5.62 -5.82
C GLN A 41 7.30 6.05 -7.16
N LEU A 42 6.49 6.63 -8.06
CA LEU A 42 6.96 7.08 -9.37
C LEU A 42 7.92 8.28 -9.23
N ALA A 43 7.59 9.23 -8.36
CA ALA A 43 8.45 10.37 -8.05
C ALA A 43 9.80 9.91 -7.48
N LEU A 44 9.79 8.96 -6.53
CA LEU A 44 11.02 8.42 -5.95
C LEU A 44 11.87 7.65 -6.97
N GLY A 45 11.25 6.82 -7.83
CA GLY A 45 11.96 6.10 -8.88
C GLY A 45 12.60 7.02 -9.93
N THR A 46 11.91 8.10 -10.32
CA THR A 46 12.45 9.09 -11.26
C THR A 46 13.52 10.01 -10.64
N MET A 47 13.46 10.26 -9.33
CA MET A 47 14.53 10.97 -8.61
C MET A 47 15.82 10.15 -8.55
N ASN A 48 15.72 8.83 -8.41
CA ASN A 48 16.88 7.93 -8.46
C ASN A 48 17.66 8.08 -9.78
N THR A 49 16.95 8.23 -10.91
CA THR A 49 17.55 8.30 -12.25
C THR A 49 18.03 9.70 -12.65
N ARG A 50 17.37 10.78 -12.17
CA ARG A 50 17.68 12.16 -12.58
C ARG A 50 18.59 12.93 -11.63
N PHE A 51 18.67 12.51 -10.36
CA PHE A 51 19.28 13.29 -9.30
C PHE A 51 20.21 12.41 -8.43
N GLY A 52 21.33 11.97 -9.01
CA GLY A 52 22.32 11.07 -8.38
C GLY A 52 23.01 11.56 -7.09
N ASN A 53 22.56 12.67 -6.49
CA ASN A 53 23.15 13.28 -5.29
C ASN A 53 22.16 13.46 -4.11
N PHE A 54 20.90 12.99 -4.23
CA PHE A 54 19.86 13.21 -3.21
C PHE A 54 19.37 11.90 -2.57
N GLU A 55 20.29 10.96 -2.32
CA GLU A 55 19.97 9.66 -1.70
C GLU A 55 19.23 9.81 -0.36
N HIS A 56 19.60 10.81 0.45
CA HIS A 56 18.93 11.11 1.72
C HIS A 56 17.44 11.46 1.55
N TYR A 57 17.09 12.22 0.50
CA TYR A 57 15.69 12.55 0.21
C TYR A 57 14.91 11.35 -0.32
N LEU A 58 15.59 10.48 -1.06
CA LEU A 58 15.01 9.26 -1.59
C LEU A 58 14.70 8.27 -0.46
N MET A 59 15.61 8.11 0.50
CA MET A 59 15.38 7.32 1.71
C MET A 59 14.26 7.91 2.57
N ALA A 60 14.24 9.23 2.79
CA ALA A 60 13.18 9.89 3.55
C ALA A 60 11.80 9.72 2.89
N GLY A 61 11.70 9.88 1.57
CA GLY A 61 10.46 9.65 0.84
C GLY A 61 10.02 8.18 0.83
N SER A 62 10.97 7.25 0.81
CA SER A 62 10.69 5.81 0.92
C SER A 62 10.10 5.47 2.29
N LEU A 63 10.64 6.04 3.37
CA LEU A 63 10.08 5.90 4.71
C LEU A 63 8.66 6.47 4.79
N ILE A 64 8.42 7.65 4.21
CA ILE A 64 7.08 8.26 4.14
C ILE A 64 6.11 7.38 3.35
N SER A 65 6.58 6.68 2.31
CA SER A 65 5.74 5.79 1.51
C SER A 65 5.21 4.59 2.30
N ILE A 66 5.89 4.19 3.37
CA ILE A 66 5.49 3.07 4.23
C ILE A 66 4.42 3.50 5.25
N VAL A 67 4.45 4.76 5.69
CA VAL A 67 3.54 5.32 6.70
C VAL A 67 2.05 5.01 6.44
N PRO A 68 1.47 5.27 5.24
CA PRO A 68 0.05 5.01 5.01
C PRO A 68 -0.30 3.52 5.01
N ILE A 69 0.61 2.63 4.60
CA ILE A 69 0.39 1.18 4.66
C ILE A 69 0.35 0.73 6.12
N VAL A 70 1.28 1.20 6.95
CA VAL A 70 1.33 0.89 8.39
C VAL A 70 0.10 1.45 9.11
N PHE A 71 -0.31 2.68 8.78
CA PHE A 71 -1.51 3.28 9.35
C PHE A 71 -2.76 2.47 9.01
N LEU A 72 -2.91 2.05 7.75
CA LEU A 72 -4.02 1.19 7.33
C LEU A 72 -3.97 -0.17 8.03
N TYR A 73 -2.78 -0.75 8.18
CA TYR A 73 -2.59 -2.00 8.89
C TYR A 73 -3.08 -1.90 10.34
N ILE A 74 -2.71 -0.86 11.08
CA ILE A 74 -3.16 -0.66 12.47
C ILE A 74 -4.69 -0.55 12.57
N LEU A 75 -5.34 0.13 11.61
CA LEU A 75 -6.80 0.24 11.58
C LEU A 75 -7.50 -1.10 11.31
N ILE A 76 -6.88 -1.96 10.50
CA ILE A 76 -7.46 -3.21 10.02
C ILE A 76 -6.99 -4.43 10.84
N GLN A 77 -5.94 -4.32 11.66
CA GLN A 77 -5.30 -5.43 12.39
C GLN A 77 -6.31 -6.28 13.17
N ARG A 78 -7.28 -5.63 13.84
CA ARG A 78 -8.31 -6.30 14.62
C ARG A 78 -9.20 -7.21 13.75
N TYR A 79 -9.52 -6.78 12.53
CA TYR A 79 -10.31 -7.57 11.58
C TYR A 79 -9.48 -8.67 10.90
N LEU A 80 -8.16 -8.50 10.80
CA LEU A 80 -7.26 -9.54 10.30
C LEU A 80 -7.15 -10.70 11.30
N ASP A 81 -7.02 -10.39 12.59
CA ASP A 81 -6.94 -11.39 13.66
C ASP A 81 -8.27 -12.16 13.82
N GLU A 82 -9.41 -11.45 13.79
CA GLU A 82 -10.75 -12.06 13.79
C GLU A 82 -11.04 -12.86 12.50
N GLY A 83 -10.44 -12.48 11.36
CA GLY A 83 -10.61 -13.17 10.08
C GLY A 83 -9.80 -14.45 9.94
N LEU A 84 -8.55 -14.44 10.38
CA LEU A 84 -7.65 -15.60 10.37
C LEU A 84 -8.16 -16.71 11.30
N THR A 85 -8.76 -16.34 12.43
CA THR A 85 -9.32 -17.30 13.40
C THR A 85 -10.60 -17.99 12.90
N ILE A 86 -11.40 -17.35 12.02
CA ILE A 86 -12.57 -17.98 11.38
C ILE A 86 -12.16 -18.99 10.29
N GLY A 87 -11.01 -18.79 9.64
CA GLY A 87 -10.40 -19.81 8.76
C GLY A 87 -9.71 -20.95 9.52
N GLY A 88 -9.38 -20.73 10.80
CA GLY A 88 -8.66 -21.66 11.67
C GLY A 88 -9.53 -22.50 12.61
N ILE A 89 -10.86 -22.50 12.45
CA ILE A 89 -11.73 -23.43 13.20
C ILE A 89 -11.48 -24.87 12.72
N LYS A 90 -10.60 -25.53 13.48
CA LYS A 90 -10.55 -26.95 13.86
C LYS A 90 -10.57 -27.97 12.72
N GLY A 91 -9.36 -28.38 12.32
CA GLY A 91 -8.97 -29.78 12.53
C GLY A 91 -8.63 -30.00 14.00
#